data_AF-A0A2R5FIQ7-F1
#
_entry.id   AF-A0A2R5FIQ7-F1
#
_cell.length_a   1.000
_cell.length_b   1.000
_cell.length_c   1.000
_cell.angle_alpha   90.00
_cell.angle_beta   90.00
_cell.angle_gamma   90.00
#
_symmetry.space_group_name_H-M   'P 1'
#
loop_
_entity.id
_entity.type
_entity.pdbx_description
1 polymer ?
#
loop_
_entity_poly.entity_id
_entity_poly.type
_entity_poly.pdbx_seq_one_letter_code
_entity_poly.pdbx_strand_id
1 'polypeptide(L)'
;MTIALDRPKKTKSAQIREKLGYPIIDTDVHTQEFPPAFLDYLEQVAGSAIAERFQEHLPGASRSKWFKQSWDERRTYRTARPPFWTRPTNDALNLATISLPKLLHERLQEAGTDFAVVYPNLATMAPHIGNEEMRRAVCRTANTYHADIFRP
;
A
#
# COMPACT_ATOMS: atom_id res chain seq x y z
N MET A 1 9.87 -6.74 22.60
CA MET A 1 8.72 -7.63 22.81
C MET A 1 8.36 -8.22 21.46
N THR A 2 8.84 -9.41 21.15
CA THR A 2 8.52 -10.12 19.91
C THR A 2 7.19 -10.79 20.14
N ILE A 3 6.15 -10.37 19.44
CA ILE A 3 4.85 -11.05 19.49
C ILE A 3 5.11 -12.43 18.86
N ALA A 4 5.06 -13.48 19.67
CA ALA A 4 5.25 -14.85 19.22
C ALA A 4 4.06 -15.26 18.36
N LEU A 5 4.12 -14.92 17.08
CA LEU A 5 3.23 -15.45 16.05
C LEU A 5 3.84 -16.76 15.56
N ASP A 6 3.01 -17.80 15.39
CA ASP A 6 3.42 -19.00 14.67
C ASP A 6 3.82 -18.60 13.25
N ARG A 7 5.14 -18.61 12.99
CA ARG A 7 5.67 -18.20 11.69
C ARG A 7 5.37 -19.29 10.65
N PRO A 8 4.93 -18.91 9.44
CA PRO A 8 4.66 -19.88 8.38
C PRO A 8 5.92 -20.70 8.03
N LYS A 9 5.72 -21.91 7.50
CA LYS A 9 6.83 -22.74 6.97
C LYS A 9 7.63 -21.93 5.96
N LYS A 10 8.97 -22.10 5.97
CA LYS A 10 9.88 -21.46 5.01
C LYS A 10 9.38 -21.63 3.58
N THR A 11 9.25 -20.52 2.87
CA THR A 11 8.83 -20.51 1.46
C THR A 11 9.92 -21.12 0.58
N LYS A 12 9.55 -21.52 -0.65
CA LYS A 12 10.53 -21.96 -1.65
C LYS A 12 11.57 -20.88 -1.94
N SER A 13 11.16 -19.61 -1.98
CA SER A 13 12.04 -18.46 -2.19
C SER A 13 13.05 -18.32 -1.05
N ALA A 14 12.63 -18.46 0.21
CA ALA A 14 13.54 -18.44 1.35
C ALA A 14 14.59 -19.55 1.29
N GLN A 15 14.19 -20.77 0.89
CA GLN A 15 15.11 -21.90 0.70
C GLN A 15 16.12 -21.67 -0.44
N ILE A 16 15.73 -20.95 -1.50
CA ILE A 16 16.64 -20.57 -2.57
C ILE A 16 17.62 -19.51 -2.06
N ARG A 17 17.13 -18.47 -1.37
CA ARG A 17 17.94 -17.39 -0.82
C ARG A 17 19.05 -17.91 0.09
N GLU A 18 18.82 -18.94 0.90
CA GLU A 18 19.85 -19.59 1.74
C GLU A 18 21.02 -20.19 0.97
N LYS A 19 20.83 -20.51 -0.30
CA LYS A 19 21.87 -21.08 -1.17
C LYS A 19 22.63 -20.01 -1.95
N LEU A 20 22.19 -18.75 -1.87
CA LEU A 20 22.84 -17.64 -2.56
C LEU A 20 23.90 -17.02 -1.64
N GLY A 21 25.07 -16.73 -2.22
CA GLY A 21 26.17 -16.04 -1.53
C GLY A 21 26.07 -14.51 -1.56
N TYR A 22 24.90 -13.95 -1.88
CA TYR A 22 24.68 -12.52 -2.05
C TYR A 22 23.27 -12.09 -1.59
N PRO A 23 23.08 -10.83 -1.16
CA PRO A 23 21.77 -10.32 -0.79
C PRO A 23 20.79 -10.25 -1.96
N ILE A 24 19.50 -10.46 -1.68
CA ILE A 24 18.42 -10.29 -2.65
C ILE A 24 17.64 -9.01 -2.33
N ILE A 25 17.42 -8.19 -3.36
CA ILE A 25 16.61 -6.96 -3.27
C ILE A 25 15.30 -7.20 -3.99
N ASP A 26 14.19 -7.08 -3.27
CA ASP A 26 12.87 -6.91 -3.89
C ASP A 26 12.73 -5.46 -4.37
N THR A 27 12.46 -5.27 -5.66
CA THR A 27 12.43 -3.94 -6.27
C THR A 27 11.02 -3.35 -6.36
N ASP A 28 10.00 -4.10 -5.91
CA ASP A 28 8.60 -3.71 -6.09
C ASP A 28 7.70 -4.18 -4.93
N VAL A 29 8.04 -3.77 -3.71
CA VAL A 29 7.20 -4.06 -2.55
C VAL A 29 6.20 -2.94 -2.34
N HIS A 30 4.91 -3.29 -2.25
CA HIS A 30 3.86 -2.32 -1.94
C HIS A 30 3.41 -2.40 -0.48
N THR A 31 3.20 -1.24 0.13
CA THR A 31 2.58 -1.11 1.45
C THR A 31 1.13 -0.68 1.35
N GLN A 32 0.36 -0.91 2.41
CA GLN A 32 -0.99 -0.38 2.56
C GLN A 32 -0.99 0.64 3.68
N GLU A 33 -1.25 1.90 3.33
CA GLU A 33 -1.40 2.98 4.30
C GLU A 33 -2.66 2.73 5.15
N PHE A 34 -2.61 3.14 6.41
CA PHE A 34 -3.77 3.20 7.30
C PHE A 34 -4.52 4.52 7.02
N PRO A 35 -5.68 4.49 6.35
CA PRO A 35 -6.29 5.72 5.83
C PRO A 35 -6.58 6.80 6.89
N PRO A 36 -7.04 6.48 8.12
CA PRO A 36 -7.24 7.51 9.14
C PRO A 36 -5.97 8.31 9.43
N ALA A 37 -4.85 7.63 9.71
CA ALA A 37 -3.59 8.32 9.95
C ALA A 37 -3.09 9.07 8.71
N PHE A 38 -3.26 8.52 7.51
CA PHE A 38 -2.87 9.23 6.29
C PHE A 38 -3.65 10.55 6.11
N LEU A 39 -4.96 10.54 6.41
CA LEU A 39 -5.81 11.73 6.34
C LEU A 39 -5.41 12.78 7.38
N ASP A 40 -5.03 12.37 8.60
CA ASP A 40 -4.50 13.30 9.61
C ASP A 40 -3.24 14.03 9.11
N TYR A 41 -2.32 13.32 8.45
CA TYR A 41 -1.15 13.94 7.84
C TYR A 41 -1.53 14.85 6.66
N LEU A 42 -2.54 14.48 5.87
CA LEU A 42 -3.03 15.31 4.76
C LEU A 42 -3.64 16.61 5.27
N GLU A 43 -4.41 16.56 6.34
CA GLU A 43 -4.95 17.73 7.00
C GLU A 43 -3.84 18.65 7.53
N GLN A 44 -2.80 18.09 8.14
CA GLN A 44 -1.64 18.88 8.58
C GLN A 44 -0.90 19.56 7.41
N VAL A 45 -0.81 18.88 6.26
CA VAL A 45 -0.08 19.38 5.08
C VAL A 45 -0.88 20.42 4.29
N ALA A 46 -2.19 20.26 4.17
CA ALA A 46 -3.02 21.01 3.21
C ALA A 46 -4.37 21.50 3.75
N GLY A 47 -4.65 21.28 5.03
CA GLY A 47 -5.91 21.67 5.69
C GLY A 47 -7.05 20.69 5.47
N SER A 48 -8.11 20.86 6.29
CA SER A 48 -9.26 19.98 6.33
C SER A 48 -10.01 19.90 5.00
N ALA A 49 -10.16 21.02 4.28
CA ALA A 49 -10.87 21.05 3.01
C ALA A 49 -10.25 20.14 1.93
N ILE A 50 -8.92 20.04 1.89
CA ILE A 50 -8.22 19.14 0.96
C ILE A 50 -8.33 17.69 1.44
N ALA A 51 -8.20 17.45 2.75
CA ALA A 51 -8.36 16.12 3.34
C ALA A 51 -9.76 15.53 3.10
N GLU A 52 -10.82 16.31 3.33
CA GLU A 52 -12.22 15.93 3.10
C GLU A 52 -12.46 15.60 1.62
N ARG A 53 -12.03 16.46 0.70
CA ARG A 53 -12.14 16.21 -0.76
C ARG A 53 -11.41 14.96 -1.19
N PHE A 54 -10.23 14.71 -0.62
CA PHE A 54 -9.48 13.50 -0.89
C PHE A 54 -10.18 12.26 -0.32
N GLN A 55 -10.77 12.35 0.87
CA GLN A 55 -11.53 11.28 1.49
C GLN A 55 -12.73 10.84 0.63
N GLU A 56 -13.47 11.80 0.06
CA GLU A 56 -14.56 11.54 -0.89
C GLU A 56 -14.11 10.76 -2.14
N HIS A 57 -12.84 10.93 -2.53
CA HIS A 57 -12.26 10.39 -3.76
C HIS A 57 -11.11 9.39 -3.51
N LEU A 58 -11.06 8.79 -2.31
CA LEU A 58 -9.95 7.92 -1.90
C LEU A 58 -9.57 6.94 -3.03
N PRO A 59 -8.28 6.86 -3.40
CA PRO A 59 -7.80 5.88 -4.38
C PRO A 59 -8.20 4.46 -3.96
N GLY A 60 -9.23 3.91 -4.61
CA GLY A 60 -9.90 2.69 -4.16
C GLY A 60 -11.43 2.78 -4.12
N ALA A 61 -11.99 3.96 -3.87
CA ALA A 61 -13.43 4.22 -3.94
C ALA A 61 -13.97 3.95 -5.35
N SER A 62 -13.19 4.28 -6.39
CA SER A 62 -13.50 3.94 -7.79
C SER A 62 -13.50 2.43 -8.07
N ARG A 63 -12.78 1.61 -7.27
CA ARG A 63 -12.81 0.15 -7.41
C ARG A 63 -14.20 -0.40 -7.11
N SER A 64 -14.96 0.24 -6.21
CA SER A 64 -16.35 -0.13 -5.94
C SER A 64 -17.31 0.25 -7.09
N LYS A 65 -16.96 1.27 -7.90
CA LYS A 65 -17.80 1.77 -8.98
C LYS A 65 -18.07 0.70 -10.04
N TRP A 66 -17.05 -0.08 -10.42
CA TRP A 66 -17.23 -1.16 -11.39
C TRP A 66 -18.31 -2.17 -10.96
N PHE A 67 -18.38 -2.50 -9.66
CA PHE A 67 -19.36 -3.42 -9.10
C PHE A 67 -20.79 -2.83 -9.03
N LYS A 68 -20.92 -1.50 -9.01
CA LYS A 68 -22.21 -0.79 -9.00
C LYS A 68 -22.74 -0.45 -10.40
N GLN A 69 -21.89 -0.55 -11.43
CA GLN A 69 -22.26 -0.24 -12.82
C GLN A 69 -23.00 -1.41 -13.51
N SER A 70 -23.96 -1.06 -14.37
CA SER A 70 -24.55 -1.94 -15.35
C SER A 70 -23.55 -2.36 -16.44
N TRP A 71 -23.91 -3.34 -17.25
CA TRP A 71 -23.07 -3.77 -18.38
C TRP A 71 -22.87 -2.65 -19.42
N ASP A 72 -23.91 -1.85 -19.71
CA ASP A 72 -23.81 -0.77 -20.69
C ASP A 72 -22.97 0.41 -20.17
N GLU A 73 -23.06 0.71 -18.87
CA GLU A 73 -22.18 1.71 -18.25
C GLU A 73 -20.72 1.27 -18.29
N ARG A 74 -20.43 0.00 -17.97
CA ARG A 74 -19.06 -0.54 -18.05
C ARG A 74 -18.50 -0.43 -19.48
N ARG A 75 -19.31 -0.72 -20.51
CA ARG A 75 -18.91 -0.57 -21.92
C ARG A 75 -18.70 0.89 -22.30
N THR A 76 -19.65 1.75 -21.95
CA THR A 76 -19.62 3.19 -22.29
C THR A 76 -18.42 3.89 -21.69
N TYR A 77 -18.17 3.70 -20.39
CA TYR A 77 -17.07 4.35 -19.69
C TYR A 77 -15.74 3.60 -19.78
N ARG A 78 -15.72 2.41 -20.38
CA ARG A 78 -14.57 1.50 -20.40
C ARG A 78 -13.94 1.29 -19.02
N THR A 79 -14.79 1.15 -17.99
CA THR A 79 -14.32 1.04 -16.61
C THR A 79 -13.50 -0.23 -16.41
N ALA A 80 -12.26 -0.08 -15.93
CA ALA A 80 -11.41 -1.22 -15.58
C ALA A 80 -12.01 -1.99 -14.39
N ARG A 81 -12.06 -3.33 -14.51
CA ARG A 81 -12.43 -4.20 -13.40
C ARG A 81 -11.25 -4.21 -12.40
N PRO A 82 -11.49 -3.93 -11.11
CA PRO A 82 -10.41 -4.02 -10.12
C PRO A 82 -9.95 -5.47 -9.95
N PRO A 83 -8.64 -5.71 -9.78
CA PRO A 83 -8.09 -7.03 -9.53
C PRO A 83 -8.52 -7.58 -8.15
N PHE A 84 -8.82 -8.87 -8.10
CA PHE A 84 -9.28 -9.55 -6.87
C PHE A 84 -8.18 -9.73 -5.81
N TRP A 85 -6.91 -9.65 -6.20
CA TRP A 85 -5.75 -9.95 -5.35
C TRP A 85 -5.12 -8.72 -4.67
N THR A 86 -5.67 -7.51 -4.88
CA THR A 86 -5.01 -6.27 -4.39
C THR A 86 -5.00 -6.09 -2.88
N ARG A 87 -5.85 -6.81 -2.14
CA ARG A 87 -5.81 -6.82 -0.67
C ARG A 87 -5.98 -8.25 -0.17
N PRO A 88 -5.06 -8.78 0.66
CA PRO A 88 -5.17 -10.11 1.22
C PRO A 88 -6.20 -10.13 2.37
N THR A 89 -7.49 -9.97 2.06
CA THR A 89 -8.55 -9.81 3.08
C THR A 89 -8.84 -11.09 3.87
N ASN A 90 -8.47 -12.25 3.33
CA ASN A 90 -8.67 -13.55 3.99
C ASN A 90 -7.44 -14.02 4.79
N ASP A 91 -6.35 -13.24 4.78
CA ASP A 91 -5.12 -13.54 5.52
C ASP A 91 -4.71 -12.31 6.32
N ALA A 92 -5.12 -12.29 7.59
CA ALA A 92 -4.87 -11.18 8.50
C ALA A 92 -3.38 -10.92 8.70
N LEU A 93 -2.54 -11.95 8.69
CA LEU A 93 -1.09 -11.80 8.87
C LEU A 93 -0.48 -11.09 7.65
N ASN A 94 -0.84 -11.51 6.44
CA ASN A 94 -0.36 -10.85 5.23
C ASN A 94 -0.87 -9.42 5.10
N LEU A 95 -2.12 -9.15 5.48
CA LEU A 95 -2.64 -7.78 5.53
C LEU A 95 -1.85 -6.92 6.53
N ALA A 96 -1.61 -7.44 7.73
CA ALA A 96 -0.81 -6.76 8.75
C ALA A 96 0.62 -6.51 8.27
N THR A 97 1.20 -7.46 7.53
CA THR A 97 2.59 -7.39 7.04
C THR A 97 2.79 -6.22 6.09
N ILE A 98 1.88 -6.02 5.13
CA ILE A 98 1.98 -4.88 4.21
C ILE A 98 1.57 -3.54 4.85
N SER A 99 0.97 -3.57 6.05
CA SER A 99 0.47 -2.36 6.74
C SER A 99 1.37 -1.88 7.88
N LEU A 100 2.20 -2.77 8.45
CA LEU A 100 3.04 -2.50 9.61
C LEU A 100 4.53 -2.60 9.22
N PRO A 101 5.27 -1.47 9.13
CA PRO A 101 6.67 -1.44 8.68
C PRO A 101 7.59 -2.43 9.39
N LYS A 102 7.47 -2.53 10.72
CA LYS A 102 8.29 -3.45 11.52
C LYS A 102 8.00 -4.92 11.19
N LEU A 103 6.72 -5.27 11.03
CA LEU A 103 6.33 -6.64 10.66
C LEU A 103 6.76 -6.96 9.23
N LEU A 104 6.64 -6.02 8.29
CA LEU A 104 7.17 -6.16 6.94
C LEU A 104 8.66 -6.52 6.99
N HIS A 105 9.45 -5.74 7.73
CA HIS A 105 10.89 -5.95 7.88
C HIS A 105 11.21 -7.35 8.46
N GLU A 106 10.54 -7.74 9.55
CA GLU A 106 10.73 -9.06 10.18
C GLU A 106 10.41 -10.25 9.24
N ARG A 107 9.57 -10.02 8.22
CA ARG A 107 9.07 -11.05 7.30
C ARG A 107 9.71 -11.01 5.91
N LEU A 108 10.59 -10.05 5.60
CA LEU A 108 11.31 -10.02 4.31
C LEU A 108 12.03 -11.35 4.02
N GLN A 109 12.70 -11.89 5.03
CA GLN A 109 13.41 -13.16 4.91
C GLN A 109 12.46 -14.37 4.74
N GLU A 110 11.22 -14.28 5.21
CA GLU A 110 10.20 -15.30 4.92
C GLU A 110 9.83 -15.31 3.44
N ALA A 111 9.80 -14.14 2.80
CA ALA A 111 9.62 -13.99 1.36
C ALA A 111 10.89 -14.32 0.55
N GLY A 112 12.03 -14.48 1.23
CA GLY A 112 13.33 -14.79 0.63
C GLY A 112 14.09 -13.56 0.14
N THR A 113 13.82 -12.38 0.69
CA THR A 113 14.50 -11.12 0.32
C THR A 113 15.19 -10.52 1.55
N ASP A 114 16.27 -9.77 1.31
CA ASP A 114 17.06 -9.11 2.35
C ASP A 114 16.71 -7.63 2.46
N PHE A 115 16.41 -7.01 1.32
CA PHE A 115 16.01 -5.62 1.20
C PHE A 115 14.80 -5.48 0.30
N ALA A 116 14.08 -4.37 0.47
CA ALA A 116 12.94 -4.02 -0.34
C ALA A 116 12.95 -2.54 -0.70
N VAL A 117 12.67 -2.24 -1.97
CA VAL A 117 12.20 -0.92 -2.39
C VAL A 117 10.71 -0.88 -2.14
N VAL A 118 10.27 0.08 -1.33
CA VAL A 118 8.89 0.14 -0.84
C VAL A 118 8.14 1.28 -1.51
N TYR A 119 7.00 0.95 -2.11
CA TYR A 119 6.07 1.90 -2.70
C TYR A 119 4.79 2.03 -1.87
N PRO A 120 4.22 3.25 -1.78
CA PRO A 120 2.87 3.45 -1.26
C PRO A 120 1.83 2.72 -2.12
N ASN A 121 0.57 2.67 -1.69
CA ASN A 121 -0.54 2.22 -2.54
C ASN A 121 -1.57 3.33 -2.76
N LEU A 122 -1.94 4.01 -1.69
CA LEU A 122 -2.88 5.12 -1.73
C LEU A 122 -2.26 6.29 -2.49
N ALA A 123 -0.97 6.58 -2.27
CA ALA A 123 -0.29 7.66 -2.97
C ALA A 123 0.33 7.27 -4.33
N THR A 124 0.40 5.98 -4.68
CA THR A 124 0.98 5.56 -5.98
C THR A 124 0.23 6.13 -7.18
N MET A 125 -1.05 6.48 -6.99
CA MET A 125 -1.86 7.12 -8.03
C MET A 125 -1.80 8.65 -8.02
N ALA A 126 -1.01 9.28 -7.13
CA ALA A 126 -0.87 10.73 -7.07
C ALA A 126 -0.50 11.38 -8.42
N PRO A 127 0.39 10.78 -9.26
CA PRO A 127 0.68 11.33 -10.59
C PRO A 127 -0.54 11.48 -11.50
N HIS A 128 -1.61 10.71 -11.28
CA HIS A 128 -2.85 10.77 -12.06
C HIS A 128 -3.85 11.81 -11.54
N ILE A 129 -3.57 12.46 -10.40
CA ILE A 129 -4.43 13.51 -9.86
C ILE A 129 -4.26 14.76 -10.72
N GLY A 130 -5.31 15.15 -11.45
CA GLY A 130 -5.27 16.31 -12.35
C GLY A 130 -5.14 17.65 -11.61
N ASN A 131 -5.81 17.80 -10.47
CA ASN A 131 -5.73 19.00 -9.63
C ASN A 131 -4.32 19.11 -9.00
N GLU A 132 -3.60 20.18 -9.32
CA GLU A 132 -2.20 20.36 -8.91
C GLU A 132 -2.02 20.48 -7.40
N GLU A 133 -2.88 21.25 -6.74
CA GLU A 133 -2.85 21.46 -5.29
C GLU A 133 -3.01 20.13 -4.55
N MET A 134 -4.05 19.37 -4.89
CA MET A 134 -4.31 18.03 -4.38
C MET A 134 -3.14 17.08 -4.65
N ARG A 135 -2.61 17.08 -5.88
CA ARG A 135 -1.48 16.22 -6.26
C ARG A 135 -0.25 16.50 -5.40
N ARG A 136 0.11 17.77 -5.22
CA ARG A 136 1.27 18.18 -4.40
C ARG A 136 1.06 17.83 -2.93
N ALA A 137 -0.13 18.10 -2.40
CA ALA A 137 -0.50 17.75 -1.03
C ALA A 137 -0.33 16.25 -0.79
N VAL A 138 -0.95 15.40 -1.61
CA VAL A 138 -0.88 13.93 -1.50
C VAL A 138 0.57 13.43 -1.59
N CYS A 139 1.39 13.94 -2.52
CA CYS A 139 2.80 13.56 -2.61
C CYS A 139 3.58 13.92 -1.34
N ARG A 140 3.38 15.13 -0.80
CA ARG A 140 4.06 15.59 0.43
C ARG A 140 3.61 14.78 1.64
N THR A 141 2.31 14.53 1.76
CA THR A 141 1.73 13.67 2.81
C THR A 141 2.31 12.28 2.76
N ALA A 142 2.35 11.65 1.57
CA ALA A 142 2.89 10.31 1.40
C ALA A 142 4.35 10.22 1.84
N ASN A 143 5.18 11.17 1.44
CA ASN A 143 6.58 11.21 1.83
C ASN A 143 6.74 11.38 3.34
N THR A 144 5.96 12.26 3.96
CA THR A 144 6.05 12.56 5.41
C THR A 144 5.55 11.39 6.24
N TYR A 145 4.37 10.86 5.92
CA TYR A 145 3.79 9.68 6.58
C TYR A 145 4.73 8.47 6.50
N HIS A 146 5.26 8.14 5.32
CA HIS A 146 6.16 6.99 5.17
C HIS A 146 7.49 7.23 5.88
N ALA A 147 8.07 8.43 5.81
CA ALA A 147 9.29 8.74 6.54
C ALA A 147 9.11 8.53 8.06
N ASP A 148 7.98 8.93 8.63
CA ASP A 148 7.72 8.82 10.06
C ASP A 148 7.45 7.38 10.52
N ILE A 149 6.71 6.57 9.75
CA ILE A 149 6.40 5.20 10.17
C ILE A 149 7.54 4.20 9.90
N PHE A 150 8.46 4.52 8.97
CA PHE A 150 9.61 3.68 8.63
C PHE A 150 10.90 4.10 9.35
N ARG A 151 10.88 5.19 10.13
CA ARG A 151 12.06 5.59 10.91
C ARG A 151 12.43 4.51 11.95
N PRO A 152 13.73 4.37 12.29
CA PRO A 152 14.19 3.44 13.33
C PRO A 152 13.59 3.67 14.72
#